data_AF-A0A2E9UR89-F1
#
_entry.id   AF-A0A2E9UR89-F1
#
_cell.length_a   1.000
_cell.length_b   1.000
_cell.length_c   1.000
_cell.angle_alpha   90.00
_cell.angle_beta   90.00
_cell.angle_gamma   90.00
#
_symmetry.space_group_name_H-M   'P 1'
#
loop_
_entity.id
_entity.type
_entity.pdbx_description
1 polymer ?
#
loop_
_entity_poly.entity_id
_entity_poly.type
_entity_poly.pdbx_seq_one_letter_code
_entity_poly.pdbx_strand_id
1 'polypeptide(L)'
;MENSVSDYRLIDWGIEQVSKFVPDDALVDVEPRMEITTGKGKGIYGYADLIAGEHIVDLKSGGIAPEPGYRAQLSGYALAYMEDTFRDYVWCHELYIDAKYHRYYKVTIEEARETVDSIVSAHLDPDSEPVACSFCKWCKHNLTCPALVDGIEDEDMTNFDLTKPQQLSEALVLAKRLKVWCEAVEKAAKTHLNNGGDLKGWRFQKRSGRESIDPKAAHSELYSRMGSDKFMEACSVNLTKLRRIWSEFYQEDLPIEDLIKRSKDTFALVEDKTNEPK
;
A
#
# COMPACT_ATOMS: atom_id res chain seq x y z
N MET A 1 10.98 25.37 -2.47
CA MET A 1 10.42 24.28 -3.28
C MET A 1 11.44 23.97 -4.36
N GLU A 2 12.45 23.18 -4.02
CA GLU A 2 13.31 22.55 -5.03
C GLU A 2 12.62 21.24 -5.40
N ASN A 3 11.84 21.26 -6.49
CA ASN A 3 11.45 20.01 -7.14
C ASN A 3 12.74 19.45 -7.75
N SER A 4 13.28 18.42 -7.11
CA SER A 4 14.60 17.91 -7.44
C SER A 4 14.57 17.26 -8.82
N VAL A 5 15.67 17.38 -9.56
CA VAL A 5 15.92 16.75 -10.87
C VAL A 5 15.59 15.24 -10.91
N SER A 6 15.41 14.59 -9.75
CA SER A 6 14.90 13.23 -9.58
C SER A 6 13.47 13.05 -10.12
N ASP A 7 12.57 14.00 -9.86
CA ASP A 7 11.13 13.82 -10.11
C ASP A 7 10.82 13.84 -11.62
N TYR A 8 11.52 14.69 -12.38
CA TYR A 8 11.43 14.71 -13.84
C TYR A 8 11.85 13.39 -14.47
N ARG A 9 12.88 12.73 -13.94
CA ARG A 9 13.32 11.41 -14.47
C ARG A 9 12.31 10.30 -14.21
N LEU A 10 11.49 10.41 -13.16
CA LEU A 10 10.41 9.46 -12.88
C LEU A 10 9.24 9.69 -13.83
N ILE A 11 8.91 10.96 -14.09
CA ILE A 11 7.90 11.35 -15.09
C ILE A 11 8.33 10.87 -16.49
N ASP A 12 9.57 11.12 -16.89
CA ASP A 12 10.11 10.68 -18.18
C ASP A 12 10.02 9.16 -18.35
N TRP A 13 10.36 8.41 -17.29
CA TRP A 13 10.22 6.95 -17.30
C TRP A 13 8.76 6.50 -17.48
N GLY A 14 7.81 7.19 -16.83
CA GLY A 14 6.38 6.92 -16.97
C GLY A 14 5.89 7.18 -18.39
N ILE A 15 6.26 8.31 -18.97
CA ILE A 15 5.96 8.66 -20.38
C ILE A 15 6.54 7.59 -21.32
N GLU A 16 7.80 7.20 -21.11
CA GLU A 16 8.46 6.16 -21.89
C GLU A 16 7.69 4.83 -21.80
N GLN A 17 7.21 4.43 -20.62
CA GLN A 17 6.42 3.20 -20.50
C GLN A 17 5.10 3.29 -21.26
N VAL A 18 4.35 4.39 -21.12
CA VAL A 18 3.07 4.57 -21.82
C VAL A 18 3.27 4.53 -23.34
N SER A 19 4.31 5.18 -23.86
CA SER A 19 4.62 5.18 -25.29
C SER A 19 4.94 3.81 -25.90
N LYS A 20 5.25 2.80 -25.08
CA LYS A 20 5.54 1.43 -25.57
C LYS A 20 4.31 0.65 -25.99
N PHE A 21 3.13 1.03 -25.49
CA PHE A 21 1.90 0.28 -25.72
C PHE A 21 0.75 1.13 -26.26
N VAL A 22 0.80 2.46 -26.10
CA VAL A 22 -0.19 3.35 -26.71
C VAL A 22 0.13 3.53 -28.21
N PRO A 23 -0.80 3.23 -29.13
CA PRO A 23 -0.62 3.51 -30.55
C PRO A 23 -0.42 5.01 -30.83
N ASP A 24 0.41 5.35 -31.81
CA ASP A 24 0.72 6.75 -32.18
C ASP A 24 -0.53 7.57 -32.60
N ASP A 25 -1.57 6.90 -33.10
CA ASP A 25 -2.83 7.48 -33.55
C ASP A 25 -3.97 7.37 -32.51
N ALA A 26 -3.69 6.80 -31.34
CA ALA A 26 -4.69 6.65 -30.30
C ALA A 26 -5.15 8.02 -29.78
N LEU A 27 -6.46 8.22 -29.70
CA LEU A 27 -7.02 9.32 -28.92
C LEU A 27 -6.71 9.07 -27.45
N VAL A 28 -5.96 10.01 -26.86
CA VAL A 28 -5.61 10.01 -25.44
C VAL A 28 -6.58 10.93 -24.70
N ASP A 29 -7.28 10.37 -23.73
CA ASP A 29 -8.12 11.11 -22.80
C ASP A 29 -7.49 11.04 -21.41
N VAL A 30 -7.41 12.19 -20.73
CA VAL A 30 -6.73 12.36 -19.44
C VAL A 30 -7.74 12.79 -18.40
N GLU A 31 -7.78 12.08 -17.29
CA GLU A 31 -8.81 12.24 -16.26
C GLU A 31 -10.26 12.11 -16.78
N PRO A 32 -10.61 11.20 -17.72
CA PRO A 32 -12.00 11.06 -18.16
C PRO A 32 -12.90 10.60 -17.01
N ARG A 33 -14.08 11.22 -16.92
CA ARG A 33 -15.13 10.79 -16.00
C ARG A 33 -15.74 9.48 -16.50
N MET A 34 -15.59 8.44 -15.71
CA MET A 34 -16.13 7.11 -15.97
C MET A 34 -17.35 6.90 -15.07
N GLU A 35 -18.49 6.55 -15.64
CA GLU A 35 -19.73 6.36 -14.90
C GLU A 35 -20.41 5.04 -15.30
N ILE A 36 -20.77 4.24 -14.31
CA ILE A 36 -21.57 3.03 -14.48
C ILE A 36 -22.98 3.27 -13.95
N THR A 37 -23.97 2.77 -14.68
CA THR A 37 -25.36 2.76 -14.20
C THR A 37 -25.62 1.45 -13.47
N THR A 38 -25.89 1.53 -12.17
CA THR A 38 -26.25 0.34 -11.39
C THR A 38 -27.68 -0.12 -11.69
N GLY A 39 -28.00 -1.40 -11.45
CA GLY A 39 -29.35 -1.95 -11.66
C GLY A 39 -30.47 -1.25 -10.86
N LYS A 40 -30.12 -0.42 -9.85
CA LYS A 40 -31.06 0.43 -9.08
C LYS A 40 -31.18 1.87 -9.64
N GLY A 41 -30.59 2.17 -10.80
CA GLY A 41 -30.63 3.49 -11.44
C GLY A 41 -29.71 4.55 -10.80
N LYS A 42 -28.86 4.16 -9.84
CA LYS A 42 -27.87 5.07 -9.22
C LYS A 42 -26.58 5.02 -10.06
N GLY A 43 -26.08 6.19 -10.48
CA GLY A 43 -24.78 6.32 -11.11
C GLY A 43 -23.65 6.23 -10.07
N ILE A 44 -22.67 5.37 -10.31
CA ILE A 44 -21.39 5.35 -9.58
C ILE A 44 -20.33 5.82 -10.56
N TYR A 45 -19.50 6.78 -10.15
CA TYR A 45 -18.51 7.38 -11.04
C TYR A 45 -17.14 7.50 -10.38
N GLY A 46 -16.12 7.63 -11.23
CA GLY A 46 -14.75 7.97 -10.88
C GLY A 46 -14.05 8.62 -12.06
N TYR A 47 -12.76 8.89 -11.91
CA TYR A 47 -11.91 9.46 -12.96
C TYR A 47 -10.74 8.51 -13.20
N ALA A 48 -10.63 7.99 -14.41
CA ALA A 48 -9.46 7.20 -14.79
C ALA A 48 -8.29 8.16 -15.07
N ASP A 49 -7.04 7.82 -14.73
CA ASP A 49 -5.94 8.77 -14.94
C ASP A 49 -5.69 9.00 -16.44
N LEU A 50 -5.70 7.94 -17.24
CA LEU A 50 -5.54 8.01 -18.69
C LEU A 50 -6.26 6.85 -19.40
N ILE A 51 -6.90 7.16 -20.52
CA ILE A 51 -7.44 6.18 -21.48
C ILE A 51 -6.83 6.47 -22.85
N ALA A 52 -6.29 5.45 -23.51
CA ALA A 52 -5.74 5.57 -24.85
C ALA A 52 -6.05 4.31 -25.67
N GLY A 53 -6.98 4.41 -26.62
CA GLY A 53 -7.43 3.26 -27.40
C GLY A 53 -8.07 2.18 -26.53
N GLU A 54 -7.48 0.99 -26.49
CA GLU A 54 -7.93 -0.12 -25.62
C GLU A 54 -7.20 -0.18 -24.26
N HIS A 55 -6.41 0.84 -23.92
CA HIS A 55 -5.58 0.89 -22.72
C HIS A 55 -6.15 1.85 -21.68
N ILE A 56 -6.35 1.37 -20.46
CA ILE A 56 -6.66 2.17 -19.27
C ILE A 56 -5.44 2.15 -18.38
N VAL A 57 -4.88 3.33 -18.10
CA VAL A 57 -3.68 3.50 -17.29
C VAL A 57 -4.04 4.19 -15.99
N ASP A 58 -3.56 3.61 -14.89
CA ASP A 58 -3.69 4.12 -13.54
C ASP A 58 -2.27 4.31 -12.96
N LEU A 59 -1.96 5.57 -12.68
CA LEU A 59 -0.65 6.04 -12.25
C LEU A 59 -0.56 5.97 -10.72
N LYS A 60 0.40 5.20 -10.21
CA LYS A 60 0.63 5.04 -8.77
C LYS A 60 1.97 5.64 -8.36
N SER A 61 1.95 6.45 -7.32
CA SER A 61 3.14 6.84 -6.56
C SER A 61 3.28 5.95 -5.30
N GLY A 62 4.49 5.83 -4.79
CA GLY A 62 4.84 4.99 -3.65
C GLY A 62 5.20 3.54 -4.00
N GLY A 63 5.04 2.66 -3.00
CA GLY A 63 5.41 1.25 -3.11
C GLY A 63 4.43 0.43 -3.97
N ILE A 64 4.91 -0.70 -4.47
CA ILE A 64 4.12 -1.64 -5.25
C ILE A 64 3.08 -2.31 -4.34
N ALA A 65 1.80 -2.22 -4.69
CA ALA A 65 0.75 -2.94 -3.97
C ALA A 65 0.86 -4.45 -4.26
N PRO A 66 0.78 -5.31 -3.23
CA PRO A 66 0.70 -6.76 -3.45
C PRO A 66 -0.57 -7.09 -4.23
N GLU A 67 -0.56 -8.21 -4.95
CA GLU A 67 -1.75 -8.68 -5.67
C GLU A 67 -2.94 -8.92 -4.71
N PRO A 68 -4.19 -8.66 -5.15
CA PRO A 68 -4.61 -8.29 -6.52
C PRO A 68 -4.43 -6.79 -6.86
N GLY A 69 -3.76 -6.00 -6.02
CA GLY A 69 -3.44 -4.60 -6.30
C GLY A 69 -4.69 -3.74 -6.45
N TYR A 70 -4.77 -3.00 -7.55
CA TYR A 70 -5.87 -2.07 -7.85
C TYR A 70 -6.87 -2.63 -8.85
N ARG A 71 -6.88 -3.95 -9.06
CA ARG A 71 -7.74 -4.63 -10.04
C ARG A 71 -9.21 -4.30 -9.89
N ALA A 72 -9.74 -4.27 -8.67
CA ALA A 72 -11.15 -3.91 -8.44
C ALA A 72 -11.49 -2.47 -8.89
N GLN A 73 -10.58 -1.52 -8.65
CA GLN A 73 -10.74 -0.13 -9.10
C GLN A 73 -10.71 -0.06 -10.63
N LEU A 74 -9.70 -0.69 -11.24
CA LEU A 74 -9.52 -0.72 -12.69
C LEU A 74 -10.68 -1.46 -13.40
N SER A 75 -11.27 -2.49 -12.80
CA SER A 75 -12.49 -3.14 -13.32
C SER A 75 -13.66 -2.18 -13.40
N GLY A 76 -13.78 -1.22 -12.46
CA GLY A 76 -14.81 -0.18 -12.51
C GLY A 76 -14.65 0.74 -13.73
N TYR A 77 -13.43 1.21 -13.98
CA TYR A 77 -13.12 2.03 -15.17
C TYR A 77 -13.28 1.23 -16.47
N ALA A 78 -12.81 -0.01 -16.47
CA ALA A 78 -12.92 -0.93 -17.59
C ALA A 78 -14.39 -1.16 -17.98
N LEU A 79 -15.27 -1.46 -17.01
CA LEU A 79 -16.69 -1.68 -17.27
C LEU A 79 -17.34 -0.44 -17.89
N ALA A 80 -17.16 0.74 -17.27
CA ALA A 80 -17.72 1.99 -17.78
C ALA A 80 -17.27 2.27 -19.22
N TYR A 81 -15.97 2.10 -19.50
CA TYR A 81 -15.41 2.36 -20.83
C TYR A 81 -15.92 1.36 -21.88
N MET A 82 -15.97 0.07 -21.53
CA MET A 82 -16.42 -0.98 -22.43
C MET A 82 -17.91 -0.88 -22.74
N GLU A 83 -18.74 -0.46 -21.78
CA GLU A 83 -20.16 -0.20 -22.00
C GLU A 83 -20.40 1.00 -22.92
N ASP A 84 -19.63 2.09 -22.78
CA ASP A 84 -19.76 3.29 -23.62
C ASP A 84 -19.23 3.06 -25.05
N THR A 85 -18.15 2.30 -25.18
CA THR A 85 -17.46 2.08 -26.47
C THR A 85 -17.79 0.75 -27.15
N PHE A 86 -18.66 -0.06 -26.56
CA PHE A 86 -19.05 -1.40 -27.03
C PHE A 86 -17.85 -2.33 -27.29
N ARG A 87 -16.89 -2.34 -26.35
CA ARG A 87 -15.70 -3.21 -26.40
C ARG A 87 -15.88 -4.44 -25.53
N ASP A 88 -15.35 -5.57 -25.97
CA ASP A 88 -15.39 -6.82 -25.20
C ASP A 88 -14.26 -6.93 -24.17
N TYR A 89 -13.19 -6.16 -24.34
CA TYR A 89 -12.04 -6.14 -23.44
C TYR A 89 -11.26 -4.83 -23.49
N VAL A 90 -10.45 -4.61 -22.45
CA VAL A 90 -9.40 -3.59 -22.39
C VAL A 90 -8.13 -4.14 -21.72
N TRP A 91 -7.03 -3.44 -21.90
CA TRP A 91 -5.82 -3.62 -21.11
C TRP A 91 -5.78 -2.61 -19.97
N CYS A 92 -5.67 -3.09 -18.74
CA CYS A 92 -5.50 -2.26 -17.56
C CYS A 92 -4.02 -2.23 -17.16
N HIS A 93 -3.49 -1.05 -16.89
CA HIS A 93 -2.09 -0.80 -16.58
C HIS A 93 -1.99 -0.12 -15.21
N GLU A 94 -1.34 -0.77 -14.24
CA GLU A 94 -0.90 -0.16 -12.99
C GLU A 94 0.57 0.28 -13.18
N LEU A 95 0.81 1.58 -13.25
CA LEU A 95 2.15 2.13 -13.47
C LEU A 95 2.68 2.79 -12.19
N TYR A 96 3.58 2.08 -11.50
CA TYR A 96 4.19 2.53 -10.24
C TYR A 96 5.46 3.33 -10.52
N ILE A 97 5.32 4.66 -10.62
CA ILE A 97 6.40 5.55 -11.09
C ILE A 97 7.61 5.56 -10.16
N ASP A 98 7.39 5.59 -8.84
CA ASP A 98 8.49 5.64 -7.84
C ASP A 98 9.26 4.33 -7.78
N ALA A 99 8.57 3.21 -8.00
CA ALA A 99 9.14 1.87 -8.02
C ALA A 99 9.70 1.49 -9.40
N LYS A 100 9.46 2.32 -10.44
CA LYS A 100 9.73 2.01 -11.85
C LYS A 100 9.22 0.62 -12.23
N TYR A 101 7.98 0.32 -11.85
CA TYR A 101 7.36 -0.97 -12.04
C TYR A 101 6.05 -0.83 -12.79
N HIS A 102 5.85 -1.69 -13.79
CA HIS A 102 4.64 -1.72 -14.61
C HIS A 102 3.99 -3.10 -14.50
N ARG A 103 2.74 -3.12 -14.04
CA ARG A 103 1.88 -4.30 -14.07
C ARG A 103 0.76 -4.04 -15.05
N TYR A 104 0.45 -5.04 -15.88
CA TYR A 104 -0.67 -4.95 -16.80
C TYR A 104 -1.37 -6.29 -16.93
N TYR A 105 -2.65 -6.23 -17.26
CA TYR A 105 -3.49 -7.40 -17.45
C TYR A 105 -4.67 -7.05 -18.34
N LYS A 106 -5.14 -8.04 -19.09
CA LYS A 106 -6.39 -7.95 -19.84
C LYS A 106 -7.57 -8.12 -18.87
N VAL A 107 -8.63 -7.37 -19.11
CA VAL A 107 -9.92 -7.49 -18.43
C VAL A 107 -11.01 -7.59 -19.49
N THR A 108 -11.87 -8.60 -19.41
CA THR A 108 -13.06 -8.69 -20.28
C THR A 108 -14.26 -7.99 -19.65
N ILE A 109 -15.26 -7.67 -20.46
CA ILE A 109 -16.49 -7.04 -19.96
C ILE A 109 -17.21 -7.91 -18.92
N GLU A 110 -17.17 -9.24 -19.07
CA GLU A 110 -17.75 -10.18 -18.10
C GLU A 110 -16.99 -10.14 -16.77
N GLU A 111 -15.65 -10.20 -16.79
CA GLU A 111 -14.82 -10.13 -15.58
C GLU A 111 -15.00 -8.80 -14.84
N ALA A 112 -15.05 -7.70 -15.60
CA ALA A 112 -15.27 -6.37 -15.05
C ALA A 112 -16.66 -6.27 -14.41
N ARG A 113 -17.71 -6.76 -15.10
CA ARG A 113 -19.09 -6.77 -14.61
C ARG A 113 -19.23 -7.61 -13.35
N GLU A 114 -18.70 -8.83 -13.33
CA GLU A 114 -18.74 -9.71 -12.15
C GLU A 114 -18.10 -9.04 -10.93
N THR A 115 -16.90 -8.44 -11.11
CA THR A 115 -16.18 -7.74 -10.04
C THR A 115 -16.99 -6.55 -9.52
N VAL A 116 -17.49 -5.71 -10.43
CA VAL A 116 -18.20 -4.48 -10.08
C VAL A 116 -19.55 -4.79 -9.43
N ASP A 117 -20.34 -5.70 -10.02
CA ASP A 117 -21.66 -6.07 -9.50
C ASP A 117 -21.55 -6.67 -8.09
N SER A 118 -20.52 -7.48 -7.82
CA SER A 118 -20.25 -8.01 -6.48
C SER A 118 -20.01 -6.89 -5.46
N ILE A 119 -19.14 -5.93 -5.77
CA ILE A 119 -18.80 -4.80 -4.88
C ILE A 119 -20.00 -3.87 -4.68
N VAL A 120 -20.68 -3.52 -5.77
CA VAL A 120 -21.83 -2.61 -5.74
C VAL A 120 -22.99 -3.24 -4.98
N SER A 121 -23.24 -4.54 -5.17
CA SER A 121 -24.30 -5.24 -4.45
C SER A 121 -24.03 -5.25 -2.95
N ALA A 122 -22.80 -5.56 -2.53
CA ALA A 122 -22.40 -5.50 -1.12
C ALA A 122 -22.49 -4.08 -0.53
N HIS A 123 -22.15 -3.05 -1.31
CA HIS A 123 -22.21 -1.66 -0.87
C HIS A 123 -23.65 -1.11 -0.76
N LEU A 124 -24.55 -1.57 -1.63
CA LEU A 124 -25.96 -1.12 -1.68
C LEU A 124 -26.91 -2.01 -0.88
N ASP A 125 -26.38 -2.99 -0.14
CA ASP A 125 -27.14 -3.80 0.80
C ASP A 125 -27.47 -2.96 2.05
N PRO A 126 -28.77 -2.73 2.36
CA PRO A 126 -29.16 -1.96 3.54
C PRO A 126 -28.78 -2.64 4.87
N ASP A 127 -28.54 -3.95 4.86
CA ASP A 127 -28.15 -4.73 6.05
C ASP A 127 -26.62 -4.90 6.15
N SER A 128 -25.85 -4.19 5.32
CA SER A 128 -24.39 -4.22 5.33
C SER A 128 -23.81 -3.59 6.59
N GLU A 129 -23.08 -4.38 7.37
CA GLU A 129 -22.34 -3.93 8.55
C GLU A 129 -20.84 -3.82 8.26
N PRO A 130 -20.11 -2.91 8.92
CA PRO A 130 -18.68 -2.78 8.71
C PRO A 130 -17.95 -4.04 9.17
N VAL A 131 -16.99 -4.50 8.36
CA VAL A 131 -16.13 -5.64 8.68
C VAL A 131 -14.70 -5.14 8.90
N ALA A 132 -14.05 -5.60 9.97
CA ALA A 132 -12.66 -5.25 10.24
C ALA A 132 -11.75 -5.83 9.15
N CYS A 133 -10.91 -5.00 8.54
CA CYS A 133 -10.03 -5.39 7.45
C CYS A 133 -8.66 -4.70 7.56
N SER A 134 -7.73 -5.05 6.65
CA SER A 134 -6.36 -4.51 6.65
C SER A 134 -6.28 -2.98 6.48
N PHE A 135 -7.35 -2.35 5.99
CA PHE A 135 -7.43 -0.90 5.78
C PHE A 135 -7.88 -0.11 7.02
N CYS A 136 -8.36 -0.78 8.08
CA CYS A 136 -8.90 -0.12 9.28
C CYS A 136 -7.93 0.88 9.91
N LYS A 137 -6.61 0.62 9.87
CA LYS A 137 -5.58 1.54 10.39
C LYS A 137 -5.53 2.92 9.72
N TRP A 138 -6.03 3.04 8.50
CA TRP A 138 -6.11 4.30 7.76
C TRP A 138 -7.52 4.88 7.71
N CYS A 139 -8.52 4.15 8.23
CA CYS A 139 -9.90 4.60 8.22
C CYS A 139 -10.11 5.80 9.15
N LYS A 140 -10.80 6.84 8.66
CA LYS A 140 -11.12 8.04 9.46
C LYS A 140 -12.06 7.77 10.65
N HIS A 141 -12.82 6.67 10.58
CA HIS A 141 -13.77 6.25 11.60
C HIS A 141 -13.19 5.19 12.55
N ASN A 142 -11.88 4.94 12.52
CA ASN A 142 -11.26 3.88 13.31
C ASN A 142 -11.43 4.01 14.83
N LEU A 143 -11.74 5.21 15.34
CA LEU A 143 -12.05 5.44 16.76
C LEU A 143 -13.47 5.07 17.16
N THR A 144 -14.42 5.01 16.20
CA THR A 144 -15.86 4.88 16.47
C THR A 144 -16.53 3.77 15.67
N CYS A 145 -15.77 2.99 14.89
CA CYS A 145 -16.31 1.94 14.04
C CYS A 145 -16.76 0.75 14.89
N PRO A 146 -18.04 0.31 14.82
CA PRO A 146 -18.55 -0.84 15.57
C PRO A 146 -17.68 -2.09 15.38
N ALA A 147 -17.23 -2.33 14.14
CA ALA A 147 -16.30 -3.42 13.80
C ALA A 147 -14.98 -3.42 14.58
N LEU A 148 -14.57 -2.30 15.19
CA LEU A 148 -13.37 -2.19 16.01
C LEU A 148 -13.68 -2.05 17.50
N VAL A 149 -14.80 -1.41 17.85
CA VAL A 149 -15.11 -1.03 19.24
C VAL A 149 -16.11 -1.97 19.94
N ASP A 150 -16.89 -2.73 19.19
CA ASP A 150 -17.83 -3.70 19.76
C ASP A 150 -17.06 -4.85 20.40
N GLY A 151 -17.38 -5.14 21.68
CA GLY A 151 -16.71 -6.12 22.52
C GLY A 151 -15.56 -5.57 23.39
N ILE A 152 -15.37 -4.24 23.43
CA ILE A 152 -14.43 -3.57 24.37
C ILE A 152 -15.06 -3.41 25.77
N GLU A 153 -16.33 -3.78 25.96
CA GLU A 153 -16.97 -3.73 27.29
C GLU A 153 -16.19 -4.62 28.28
N ASP A 154 -15.96 -4.07 29.49
CA ASP A 154 -14.95 -4.51 30.47
C ASP A 154 -15.01 -6.00 30.89
N GLU A 155 -16.11 -6.71 30.63
CA GLU A 155 -16.36 -8.05 31.19
C GLU A 155 -15.92 -9.22 30.29
N ASP A 156 -15.73 -9.02 28.97
CA ASP A 156 -15.43 -10.13 28.04
C ASP A 156 -13.92 -10.35 27.79
N MET A 157 -13.10 -9.32 27.97
CA MET A 157 -11.68 -9.34 27.62
C MET A 157 -10.83 -10.31 28.47
N THR A 158 -11.30 -10.69 29.66
CA THR A 158 -10.55 -11.54 30.61
C THR A 158 -10.98 -13.01 30.61
N ASN A 159 -11.97 -13.39 29.80
CA ASN A 159 -12.57 -14.74 29.86
C ASN A 159 -11.95 -15.76 28.89
N PHE A 160 -10.92 -15.37 28.14
CA PHE A 160 -10.21 -16.28 27.23
C PHE A 160 -9.23 -17.20 27.98
N ASP A 161 -9.41 -18.52 27.88
CA ASP A 161 -8.38 -19.49 28.22
C ASP A 161 -7.38 -19.61 27.06
N LEU A 162 -6.28 -18.87 27.17
CA LEU A 162 -5.23 -18.80 26.14
C LEU A 162 -4.49 -20.14 25.91
N THR A 163 -4.76 -21.16 26.72
CA THR A 163 -4.22 -22.52 26.50
C THR A 163 -5.06 -23.32 25.50
N LYS A 164 -6.31 -22.91 25.24
CA LYS A 164 -7.21 -23.56 24.26
C LYS A 164 -7.05 -22.91 22.89
N PRO A 165 -6.74 -23.67 21.82
CA PRO A 165 -6.49 -23.11 20.49
C PRO A 165 -7.61 -22.22 19.95
N GLN A 166 -8.87 -22.62 20.17
CA GLN A 166 -10.03 -21.87 19.70
C GLN A 166 -10.14 -20.49 20.40
N GLN A 167 -10.06 -20.48 21.73
CA GLN A 167 -10.14 -19.23 22.51
C GLN A 167 -8.89 -18.35 22.32
N LEU A 168 -7.72 -18.95 22.10
CA LEU A 168 -6.52 -18.22 21.71
C LEU A 168 -6.67 -17.55 20.33
N SER A 169 -7.30 -18.23 19.37
CA SER A 169 -7.60 -17.66 18.06
C SER A 169 -8.55 -16.46 18.16
N GLU A 170 -9.64 -16.61 18.93
CA GLU A 170 -10.61 -15.54 19.18
C GLU A 170 -9.96 -14.34 19.90
N ALA A 171 -9.15 -14.60 20.94
CA ALA A 171 -8.38 -13.58 21.63
C ALA A 171 -7.38 -12.87 20.71
N LEU A 172 -6.76 -13.59 19.77
CA LEU A 172 -5.82 -13.02 18.81
C LEU A 172 -6.52 -12.08 17.82
N VAL A 173 -7.72 -12.45 17.33
CA VAL A 173 -8.55 -11.58 16.48
C VAL A 173 -8.92 -10.29 17.21
N LEU A 174 -9.36 -10.41 18.47
CA LEU A 174 -9.71 -9.26 19.30
C LEU A 174 -8.50 -8.37 19.59
N ALA A 175 -7.34 -8.95 19.93
CA ALA A 175 -6.10 -8.22 20.15
C ALA A 175 -5.65 -7.44 18.91
N LYS A 176 -5.78 -8.02 17.71
CA LYS A 176 -5.48 -7.32 16.45
C LYS A 176 -6.43 -6.14 16.20
N ARG A 177 -7.74 -6.31 16.43
CA ARG A 177 -8.74 -5.22 16.32
C ARG A 177 -8.41 -4.08 17.29
N LEU A 178 -8.17 -4.42 18.55
CA LEU A 178 -7.81 -3.48 19.61
C LEU A 178 -6.51 -2.73 19.31
N LYS A 179 -5.51 -3.41 18.74
CA LYS A 179 -4.25 -2.76 18.37
C LYS A 179 -4.47 -1.59 17.42
N VAL A 180 -5.37 -1.74 16.43
CA VAL A 180 -5.71 -0.66 15.50
C VAL A 180 -6.34 0.52 16.24
N TRP A 181 -7.25 0.25 17.16
CA TRP A 181 -7.88 1.28 17.98
C TRP A 181 -6.88 1.98 18.91
N CYS A 182 -6.02 1.23 19.60
CA CYS A 182 -4.93 1.78 20.44
C CYS A 182 -4.00 2.70 19.64
N GLU A 183 -3.58 2.30 18.45
CA GLU A 183 -2.77 3.14 17.55
C GLU A 183 -3.50 4.42 17.14
N ALA A 184 -4.82 4.34 16.89
CA ALA A 184 -5.66 5.49 16.59
C ALA A 184 -5.77 6.45 17.79
N VAL A 185 -5.99 5.94 19.00
CA VAL A 185 -6.03 6.71 20.24
C VAL A 185 -4.70 7.41 20.49
N GLU A 186 -3.57 6.72 20.32
CA GLU A 186 -2.24 7.33 20.43
C GLU A 186 -2.04 8.47 19.43
N LYS A 187 -2.47 8.28 18.18
CA LYS A 187 -2.37 9.32 17.14
C LYS A 187 -3.23 10.53 17.49
N ALA A 188 -4.44 10.31 17.98
CA ALA A 188 -5.33 11.38 18.44
C ALA A 188 -4.73 12.14 19.63
N ALA A 189 -4.21 11.42 20.63
CA ALA A 189 -3.54 12.01 21.79
C ALA A 189 -2.31 12.85 21.40
N LYS A 190 -1.45 12.32 20.51
CA LYS A 190 -0.30 13.06 19.96
C LYS A 190 -0.73 14.33 19.24
N THR A 191 -1.80 14.26 18.45
CA THR A 191 -2.35 15.42 17.72
C THR A 191 -2.89 16.48 18.69
N HIS A 192 -3.66 16.06 19.70
CA HIS A 192 -4.20 16.96 20.73
C HIS A 192 -3.09 17.68 21.51
N LEU A 193 -2.08 16.95 21.96
CA LEU A 193 -0.91 17.52 22.65
C LEU A 193 -0.10 18.46 21.74
N ASN A 194 0.11 18.08 20.46
CA ASN A 194 0.80 18.94 19.48
C ASN A 194 0.07 20.26 19.23
N ASN A 195 -1.26 20.25 19.30
CA ASN A 195 -2.10 21.43 19.15
C ASN A 195 -2.21 22.28 20.43
N GLY A 196 -1.43 21.95 21.47
CA GLY A 196 -1.40 22.69 22.74
C GLY A 196 -2.47 22.27 23.75
N GLY A 197 -3.21 21.19 23.48
CA GLY A 197 -4.16 20.63 24.44
C GLY A 197 -3.46 19.93 25.61
N ASP A 198 -4.14 19.81 26.74
CA ASP A 198 -3.68 19.06 27.92
C ASP A 198 -4.34 17.67 28.00
N LEU A 199 -3.61 16.68 28.52
CA LEU A 199 -4.10 15.32 28.80
C LEU A 199 -3.61 14.88 30.18
N LYS A 200 -4.53 14.74 31.14
CA LYS A 200 -4.22 14.36 32.52
C LYS A 200 -3.41 13.05 32.57
N GLY A 201 -2.24 13.08 33.21
CA GLY A 201 -1.36 11.91 33.36
C GLY A 201 -0.41 11.68 32.17
N TRP A 202 -0.51 12.47 31.11
CA TRP A 202 0.31 12.36 29.91
C TRP A 202 1.03 13.68 29.62
N ARG A 203 2.22 13.60 29.05
CA ARG A 203 2.97 14.79 28.62
C ARG A 203 3.66 14.54 27.29
N PHE A 204 3.78 15.59 26.50
CA PHE A 204 4.57 15.54 25.28
C PHE A 204 6.07 15.58 25.63
N GLN A 205 6.77 14.46 25.42
CA GLN A 205 8.23 14.45 25.54
C GLN A 205 8.86 14.60 24.16
N LYS A 206 9.44 15.77 23.88
CA LYS A 206 10.27 15.95 22.68
C LYS A 206 11.55 15.13 22.84
N ARG A 207 11.77 14.17 21.94
CA ARG A 207 13.06 13.49 21.78
C ARG A 207 13.76 14.10 20.57
N SER A 208 15.07 14.31 20.68
CA SER A 208 15.88 14.69 19.51
C SER A 208 15.74 13.61 18.44
N GLY A 209 15.62 14.03 17.19
CA GLY A 209 15.65 13.11 16.07
C GLY A 209 16.96 12.32 16.05
N ARG A 210 16.94 11.15 15.40
CA ARG A 210 18.17 10.39 15.18
C ARG A 210 19.14 11.25 14.36
N GLU A 211 20.34 11.47 14.88
CA GLU A 211 21.42 12.08 14.11
C GLU A 211 21.89 11.09 13.05
N SER A 212 22.00 11.55 11.81
CA SER A 212 22.57 10.80 10.69
C SER A 212 23.50 11.70 9.90
N ILE A 213 24.52 11.09 9.31
CA ILE A 213 25.46 11.74 8.40
C ILE A 213 25.31 11.13 7.01
N ASP A 214 25.45 11.95 5.97
CA ASP A 214 25.48 11.43 4.60
C ASP A 214 26.71 10.52 4.41
N PRO A 215 26.55 9.27 3.91
CA PRO A 215 27.66 8.34 3.77
C PRO A 215 28.78 8.82 2.83
N LYS A 216 28.45 9.59 1.78
CA LYS A 216 29.47 10.10 0.85
C LYS A 216 30.29 11.22 1.49
N ALA A 217 29.62 12.13 2.20
CA ALA A 217 30.28 13.17 2.99
C ALA A 217 31.16 12.55 4.09
N ALA A 218 30.64 11.56 4.82
CA ALA A 218 31.39 10.83 5.83
C ALA A 218 32.64 10.15 5.24
N HIS A 219 32.51 9.48 4.09
CA HIS A 219 33.65 8.89 3.40
C HIS A 219 34.67 9.95 2.98
N SER A 220 34.25 11.03 2.32
CA SER A 220 35.16 12.08 1.84
C SER A 220 35.97 12.73 2.97
N GLU A 221 35.31 13.06 4.09
CA GLU A 221 35.93 13.84 5.16
C GLU A 221 36.67 13.01 6.21
N LEU A 222 36.20 11.79 6.48
CA LEU A 222 36.68 10.99 7.62
C LEU A 222 37.59 9.83 7.20
N TYR A 223 37.39 9.25 6.01
CA TYR A 223 38.13 8.07 5.57
C TYR A 223 39.64 8.31 5.55
N SER A 224 40.08 9.43 4.98
CA SER A 224 41.51 9.81 4.88
C SER A 224 42.16 10.08 6.24
N ARG A 225 41.37 10.46 7.25
CA ARG A 225 41.85 10.80 8.60
C ARG A 225 41.88 9.60 9.53
N MET A 226 40.91 8.71 9.41
CA MET A 226 40.74 7.56 10.31
C MET A 226 41.38 6.29 9.76
N GLY A 227 41.61 6.22 8.45
CA GLY A 227 42.06 5.01 7.76
C GLY A 227 40.93 4.02 7.54
N SER A 228 41.16 3.07 6.63
CA SER A 228 40.15 2.13 6.14
C SER A 228 39.54 1.30 7.26
N ASP A 229 40.36 0.65 8.09
CA ASP A 229 39.87 -0.33 9.07
C ASP A 229 38.96 0.33 10.12
N LYS A 230 39.38 1.47 10.68
CA LYS A 230 38.58 2.21 11.68
C LYS A 230 37.32 2.82 11.10
N PHE A 231 37.34 3.27 9.84
CA PHE A 231 36.15 3.77 9.18
C PHE A 231 35.14 2.62 8.96
N MET A 232 35.63 1.45 8.54
CA MET A 232 34.78 0.28 8.31
C MET A 232 34.17 -0.30 9.59
N GLU A 233 34.85 -0.17 10.74
CA GLU A 233 34.26 -0.53 12.06
C GLU A 233 32.99 0.28 12.39
N ALA A 234 32.90 1.53 11.94
CA ALA A 234 31.72 2.38 12.13
C ALA A 234 30.64 2.18 11.06
N CYS A 235 30.95 1.44 9.99
CA CYS A 235 30.06 1.25 8.85
C CYS A 235 29.21 -0.01 9.02
N SER A 236 27.95 0.07 8.60
CA SER A 236 27.08 -1.09 8.44
C SER A 236 26.62 -1.19 6.98
N VAL A 237 26.71 -2.37 6.39
CA VAL A 237 26.24 -2.62 5.03
C VAL A 237 24.83 -3.19 5.07
N ASN A 238 23.89 -2.55 4.39
CA ASN A 238 22.55 -3.09 4.19
C ASN A 238 22.54 -4.06 3.00
N LEU A 239 22.42 -5.35 3.28
CA LEU A 239 22.51 -6.42 2.28
C LEU A 239 21.47 -6.29 1.16
N THR A 240 20.21 -5.98 1.49
CA THR A 240 19.14 -5.80 0.50
C THR A 240 19.44 -4.64 -0.45
N LYS A 241 19.90 -3.51 0.10
CA LYS A 241 20.28 -2.34 -0.70
C LYS A 241 21.50 -2.63 -1.57
N LEU A 242 22.48 -3.38 -1.05
CA LEU A 242 23.66 -3.79 -1.80
C LEU A 242 23.30 -4.69 -2.99
N ARG A 243 22.46 -5.72 -2.77
CA ARG A 243 21.96 -6.59 -3.85
C ARG A 243 21.26 -5.80 -4.96
N ARG A 244 20.38 -4.86 -4.58
CA ARG A 244 19.68 -3.98 -5.53
C ARG A 244 20.66 -3.16 -6.36
N ILE A 245 21.59 -2.45 -5.71
CA ILE A 245 22.59 -1.61 -6.40
C ILE A 245 23.47 -2.45 -7.33
N TRP A 246 23.86 -3.65 -6.90
CA TRP A 246 24.67 -4.56 -7.71
C TRP A 246 23.91 -5.00 -8.98
N SER A 247 22.68 -5.49 -8.81
CA SER A 247 21.84 -5.93 -9.93
C SER A 247 21.55 -4.78 -10.91
N GLU A 248 21.29 -3.56 -10.40
CA GLU A 248 21.10 -2.37 -11.24
C GLU A 248 22.36 -2.04 -12.08
N PHE A 249 23.56 -2.26 -11.55
CA PHE A 249 24.81 -1.90 -12.21
C PHE A 249 25.36 -2.99 -13.13
N TYR A 250 25.32 -4.25 -12.68
CA TYR A 250 25.93 -5.39 -13.35
C TYR A 250 24.92 -6.30 -14.07
N GLN A 251 23.61 -6.11 -13.85
CA GLN A 251 22.54 -6.93 -14.44
C GLN A 251 22.64 -8.42 -14.08
N GLU A 252 23.22 -8.73 -12.92
CA GLU A 252 23.38 -10.09 -12.40
C GLU A 252 23.17 -10.12 -10.88
N ASP A 253 23.08 -11.33 -10.31
CA ASP A 253 22.99 -11.51 -8.87
C ASP A 253 24.34 -11.30 -8.19
N LEU A 254 24.32 -10.67 -7.01
CA LEU A 254 25.51 -10.40 -6.21
C LEU A 254 26.12 -11.71 -5.65
N PRO A 255 27.37 -12.10 -6.04
CA PRO A 255 27.96 -13.39 -5.69
C PRO A 255 28.68 -13.33 -4.33
N ILE A 256 27.93 -13.29 -3.22
CA ILE A 256 28.48 -13.12 -1.86
C ILE A 256 27.98 -14.16 -0.87
N GLU A 257 27.37 -15.24 -1.33
CA GLU A 257 26.72 -16.25 -0.50
C GLU A 257 27.67 -16.82 0.57
N ASP A 258 28.94 -17.02 0.21
CA ASP A 258 29.99 -17.50 1.12
C ASP A 258 30.38 -16.49 2.22
N LEU A 259 30.00 -15.22 2.07
CA LEU A 259 30.26 -14.14 3.03
C LEU A 259 29.10 -13.92 4.00
N ILE A 260 27.92 -14.50 3.74
CA ILE A 260 26.71 -14.25 4.53
C ILE A 260 26.69 -15.12 5.78
N LYS A 261 26.72 -14.48 6.95
CA LYS A 261 26.44 -15.13 8.23
C LYS A 261 24.95 -14.98 8.55
N ARG A 262 24.21 -16.10 8.56
CA ARG A 262 22.79 -16.11 8.94
C ARG A 262 22.64 -16.31 10.44
N SER A 263 21.83 -15.48 11.09
CA SER A 263 21.34 -15.74 12.45
C SER A 263 20.32 -16.87 12.43
N LYS A 264 19.96 -17.40 13.62
CA LYS A 264 18.89 -18.40 13.74
C LYS A 264 17.59 -17.85 13.15
N ASP A 265 16.82 -18.74 12.52
CA ASP A 265 15.51 -18.41 11.99
C ASP A 265 14.58 -17.93 13.11
N THR A 266 13.80 -16.90 12.79
CA THR A 266 12.73 -16.40 13.65
C THR A 266 11.40 -16.67 12.98
N PHE A 267 10.47 -17.27 13.70
CA PHE A 267 9.12 -17.50 13.21
C PHE A 267 8.26 -16.26 13.51
N ALA A 268 7.55 -15.76 12.50
CA ALA A 268 6.56 -14.70 12.65
C ALA A 268 5.16 -15.30 12.57
N LEU A 269 4.27 -14.89 13.46
CA LEU A 269 2.85 -15.24 13.38
C LEU A 269 2.22 -14.42 12.26
N VAL A 270 1.75 -15.09 11.21
CA VAL A 270 1.06 -14.47 10.06
C VAL A 270 -0.35 -15.05 9.96
N GLU A 271 -1.28 -14.23 9.48
CA GLU A 271 -2.66 -14.63 9.28
C GLU A 271 -2.79 -15.46 8.00
N ASP A 272 -3.44 -16.62 8.11
CA ASP A 272 -3.76 -17.43 6.94
C ASP A 272 -5.00 -16.82 6.25
N LYS A 273 -4.78 -16.22 5.07
CA LYS A 273 -5.83 -15.55 4.29
C LYS A 273 -6.74 -16.52 3.52
N THR A 274 -6.53 -17.84 3.64
CA THR A 274 -7.31 -18.85 2.89
C THR A 274 -8.67 -19.21 3.52
N ASN A 275 -9.03 -18.61 4.65
CA ASN A 275 -10.26 -18.92 5.40
C ASN A 275 -11.19 -17.69 5.60
N GLU A 276 -11.34 -16.82 4.60
CA GLU A 276 -12.54 -15.98 4.55
C GLU A 276 -13.70 -16.84 4.01
N PRO A 277 -14.75 -17.13 4.80
CA PRO A 277 -15.96 -17.71 4.24
C PRO A 277 -16.55 -16.71 3.23
N LYS A 278 -16.75 -17.18 2.00
CA LYS A 278 -17.51 -16.47 0.96
C LYS A 278 -18.91 -16.13 1.43
#